data_AF-A0A9P8E1P9-F1
#
_entry.id   AF-A0A9P8E1P9-F1
#
_cell.length_a   1.000
_cell.length_b   1.000
_cell.length_c   1.000
_cell.angle_alpha   90.00
_cell.angle_beta   90.00
_cell.angle_gamma   90.00
#
_symmetry.space_group_name_H-M   'P 1'
#
loop_
_entity.id
_entity.type
_entity.pdbx_description
1 polymer ?
#
loop_
_entity_poly.entity_id
_entity_poly.type
_entity_poly.pdbx_seq_one_letter_code
_entity_poly.pdbx_strand_id
1 'polypeptide(L)'
;MATAMAATPGLSSFLKSLKHADVETSIEHFVSLLKRRQIRNSRPCAIATTQLLLRIVAASRTRDAASLIERVRKVGQRLIAAQPREMAVGNIVRRVLGLIREVEETGLDAAAFSEADHSDEPQQTHNNSLHRPVMNSHISDFSPLHHSAAGPTNVDLRQGSPALADFQDATGAHRPPLLTSHTSYATGHQVTSLFGLLSHPDEPSPLATPPAGAQSPVSKTGLRSGSITETSQAKMDVKAEVIDGIKELVDELEIVDDQIAASALEHIHANEIILTHTSSQTVQKFLIAAARKRKFTVIHAEAYPNDHVDTHATVLTGGKKGNDDDEEVDERWKPLISMGIQVIMIPDSAVFALMSRVNKVILAPHTVLANGGLIAATGALTIAQAAKVHQTPVVVVSGVYKLSPVYPFDMEELVEYGDPGKVIDFQQGDLVENVDVNNPIYDYVGADLVDLYITNLGGHAPSYLYRIVADHYRVDDINLS
;
A
#
# COMPACT_ATOMS: atom_id res chain seq x y z
N MET A 1 31.99 -29.20 -24.89
CA MET A 1 31.33 -27.96 -24.40
C MET A 1 29.83 -28.20 -24.47
N ALA A 2 29.20 -28.47 -23.33
CA ALA A 2 27.75 -28.54 -23.27
C ALA A 2 27.22 -27.11 -23.44
N THR A 3 26.49 -26.87 -24.51
CA THR A 3 25.69 -25.66 -24.70
C THR A 3 24.68 -25.59 -23.56
N ALA A 4 24.90 -24.71 -22.59
CA ALA A 4 23.92 -24.37 -21.59
C ALA A 4 22.66 -23.89 -22.33
N MET A 5 21.57 -24.66 -22.24
CA MET A 5 20.29 -24.22 -22.76
C MET A 5 19.94 -22.89 -22.10
N ALA A 6 19.72 -21.85 -22.90
CA ALA A 6 19.30 -20.56 -22.40
C ALA A 6 17.98 -20.74 -21.64
N ALA A 7 18.00 -20.57 -20.33
CA ALA A 7 16.80 -20.67 -19.50
C ALA A 7 15.75 -19.68 -20.01
N THR A 8 14.49 -20.12 -20.07
CA THR A 8 13.36 -19.27 -20.45
C THR A 8 13.35 -18.01 -19.57
N PRO A 9 13.30 -16.80 -20.16
CA PRO A 9 13.33 -15.57 -19.38
C PRO A 9 12.07 -15.46 -18.52
N GLY A 10 12.27 -15.34 -17.20
CA GLY A 10 11.22 -15.24 -16.20
C GLY A 10 11.77 -14.86 -14.82
N LEU A 11 10.95 -15.01 -13.77
CA LEU A 11 11.34 -14.65 -12.41
C LEU A 11 12.53 -15.49 -11.91
N SER A 12 12.48 -16.82 -12.08
CA SER A 12 13.51 -17.74 -11.62
C SER A 12 14.86 -17.47 -12.29
N SER A 13 14.87 -17.26 -13.61
CA SER A 13 16.07 -16.90 -14.37
C SER A 13 16.62 -15.54 -13.95
N PHE A 14 15.75 -14.56 -13.71
CA PHE A 14 16.16 -13.23 -13.24
C PHE A 14 16.82 -13.30 -11.86
N LEU A 15 16.19 -13.96 -10.88
CA LEU A 15 16.72 -14.12 -9.54
C LEU A 15 18.04 -14.89 -9.51
N LYS A 16 18.21 -15.90 -10.38
CA LYS A 16 19.50 -16.58 -10.58
C LYS A 16 20.56 -15.63 -11.14
N SER A 17 20.22 -14.81 -12.15
CA SER A 17 21.16 -13.85 -12.74
C SER A 17 21.57 -12.73 -11.76
N LEU A 18 20.65 -12.29 -10.89
CA LEU A 18 20.83 -11.20 -9.94
C LEU A 18 21.95 -11.47 -8.91
N LYS A 19 22.22 -12.74 -8.62
CA LYS A 19 23.28 -13.16 -7.68
C LYS A 19 24.70 -12.91 -8.22
N HIS A 20 24.87 -12.92 -9.54
CA HIS A 20 26.19 -12.90 -10.19
C HIS A 20 26.43 -11.66 -11.05
N ALA A 21 25.38 -11.08 -11.62
CA ALA A 21 25.49 -9.92 -12.48
C ALA A 21 25.86 -8.66 -11.69
N ASP A 22 26.46 -7.70 -12.39
CA ASP A 22 26.62 -6.35 -11.85
C ASP A 22 25.25 -5.66 -11.71
N VAL A 23 25.21 -4.62 -10.88
CA VAL A 23 23.97 -3.94 -10.50
C VAL A 23 23.32 -3.24 -11.70
N GLU A 24 24.10 -2.58 -12.55
CA GLU A 24 23.54 -1.80 -13.67
C GLU A 24 23.00 -2.72 -14.76
N THR A 25 23.72 -3.80 -15.09
CA THR A 25 23.24 -4.86 -15.99
C THR A 25 21.98 -5.51 -15.44
N SER A 26 21.89 -5.72 -14.13
CA SER A 26 20.68 -6.26 -13.49
C SER A 26 19.48 -5.32 -13.63
N ILE A 27 19.70 -4.01 -13.51
CA ILE A 27 18.65 -2.99 -13.72
C ILE A 27 18.18 -3.01 -15.18
N GLU A 28 19.09 -2.96 -16.15
CA GLU A 28 18.73 -2.99 -17.58
C GLU A 28 18.02 -4.29 -17.97
N HIS A 29 18.50 -5.42 -17.44
CA HIS A 29 17.87 -6.71 -17.66
C HIS A 29 16.44 -6.71 -17.12
N PHE A 30 16.21 -6.24 -15.89
CA PHE A 30 14.86 -6.19 -15.32
C PHE A 30 13.94 -5.24 -16.08
N VAL A 31 14.42 -4.05 -16.46
CA VAL A 31 13.68 -3.10 -17.32
C VAL A 31 13.25 -3.77 -18.63
N SER A 32 14.16 -4.53 -19.26
CA SER A 32 13.85 -5.28 -20.48
C SER A 32 12.79 -6.37 -20.24
N LEU A 33 12.89 -7.11 -19.13
CA LEU A 33 11.91 -8.15 -18.75
C LEU A 33 10.52 -7.55 -18.51
N LEU A 34 10.42 -6.38 -17.86
CA LEU A 34 9.16 -5.66 -17.64
C LEU A 34 8.55 -5.18 -18.96
N LYS A 35 9.34 -4.50 -19.82
CA LYS A 35 8.86 -4.02 -21.14
C LYS A 35 8.37 -5.13 -22.03
N ARG A 36 9.06 -6.27 -22.03
CA ARG A 36 8.70 -7.47 -22.81
C ARG A 36 7.59 -8.30 -22.15
N ARG A 37 7.14 -7.90 -20.96
CA ARG A 37 6.18 -8.63 -20.13
C ARG A 37 6.57 -10.09 -19.95
N GLN A 38 7.84 -10.36 -19.63
CA GLN A 38 8.35 -11.70 -19.35
C GLN A 38 8.24 -12.05 -17.86
N ILE A 39 8.26 -11.04 -16.99
CA ILE A 39 7.79 -11.13 -15.62
C ILE A 39 6.46 -10.37 -15.58
N ARG A 40 5.37 -11.06 -15.23
CA ARG A 40 4.00 -10.53 -15.19
C ARG A 40 3.37 -10.83 -13.84
N ASN A 41 2.25 -10.16 -13.57
CA ASN A 41 1.46 -10.23 -12.34
C ASN A 41 2.16 -9.56 -11.16
N SER A 42 1.33 -9.07 -10.23
CA SER A 42 1.80 -8.24 -9.13
C SER A 42 2.76 -8.93 -8.19
N ARG A 43 2.61 -10.24 -7.92
CA ARG A 43 3.51 -10.96 -7.00
C ARG A 43 4.93 -11.17 -7.59
N PRO A 44 5.12 -11.79 -8.77
CA PRO A 44 6.46 -11.89 -9.37
C PRO A 44 7.15 -10.54 -9.56
N CYS A 45 6.41 -9.51 -9.98
CA CYS A 45 6.94 -8.17 -10.15
C CYS A 45 7.37 -7.55 -8.81
N ALA A 46 6.60 -7.70 -7.73
CA ALA A 46 6.95 -7.24 -6.40
C ALA A 46 8.21 -7.93 -5.85
N ILE A 47 8.30 -9.27 -5.97
CA ILE A 47 9.47 -10.04 -5.52
C ILE A 47 10.73 -9.63 -6.29
N ALA A 48 10.65 -9.57 -7.62
CA ALA A 48 11.78 -9.16 -8.46
C ALA A 48 12.26 -7.74 -8.13
N THR A 49 11.32 -6.80 -7.92
CA THR A 49 11.63 -5.42 -7.56
C THR A 49 12.31 -5.35 -6.20
N THR A 50 11.77 -6.03 -5.19
CA THR A 50 12.32 -6.03 -3.82
C THR A 50 13.74 -6.59 -3.80
N GLN A 51 13.96 -7.72 -4.48
CA GLN A 51 15.29 -8.35 -4.59
C GLN A 51 16.31 -7.46 -5.34
N LEU A 52 15.87 -6.78 -6.40
CA LEU A 52 16.73 -5.83 -7.10
C LEU A 52 17.11 -4.63 -6.22
N LEU A 53 16.14 -4.05 -5.50
CA LEU A 53 16.39 -2.93 -4.58
C LEU A 53 17.32 -3.34 -3.42
N LEU A 54 17.13 -4.54 -2.86
CA LEU A 54 18.05 -5.12 -1.88
C LEU A 54 19.48 -5.16 -2.42
N ARG A 55 19.65 -5.64 -3.65
CA ARG A 55 20.97 -5.72 -4.30
C ARG A 55 21.59 -4.34 -4.52
N ILE A 56 20.79 -3.34 -4.90
CA ILE A 56 21.23 -1.96 -5.10
C ILE A 56 21.71 -1.34 -3.79
N VAL A 57 20.93 -1.45 -2.71
CA VAL A 57 21.31 -0.92 -1.40
C VAL A 57 22.55 -1.64 -0.86
N ALA A 58 22.58 -2.98 -0.95
CA ALA A 58 23.73 -3.77 -0.50
C ALA A 58 25.03 -3.43 -1.24
N ALA A 59 24.95 -3.14 -2.55
CA ALA A 59 26.10 -2.76 -3.36
C ALA A 59 26.50 -1.28 -3.23
N SER A 60 25.65 -0.42 -2.64
CA SER A 60 25.96 1.00 -2.47
C SER A 60 27.17 1.22 -1.58
N ARG A 61 28.04 2.14 -1.99
CA ARG A 61 29.22 2.57 -1.22
C ARG A 61 28.89 3.69 -0.23
N THR A 62 27.84 4.47 -0.50
CA THR A 62 27.41 5.57 0.36
C THR A 62 26.57 5.03 1.51
N ARG A 63 26.83 5.55 2.72
CA ARG A 63 26.03 5.28 3.93
C ARG A 63 25.02 6.39 4.22
N ASP A 64 25.03 7.44 3.40
CA ASP A 64 24.15 8.59 3.50
C ASP A 64 22.76 8.24 2.95
N ALA A 65 21.73 8.56 3.73
CA ALA A 65 20.34 8.26 3.41
C ALA A 65 19.86 9.05 2.18
N ALA A 66 20.23 10.34 2.07
CA ALA A 66 19.86 11.17 0.93
C ALA A 66 20.38 10.60 -0.40
N SER A 67 21.64 10.16 -0.42
CA SER A 67 22.26 9.49 -1.57
C SER A 67 21.55 8.17 -1.94
N LEU A 68 21.12 7.39 -0.94
CA LEU A 68 20.36 6.15 -1.17
C LEU A 68 18.96 6.42 -1.72
N ILE A 69 18.26 7.42 -1.17
CA ILE A 69 16.94 7.88 -1.63
C ILE A 69 17.02 8.29 -3.10
N GLU A 70 18.01 9.11 -3.48
CA GLU A 70 18.18 9.55 -4.87
C GLU A 70 18.42 8.36 -5.81
N ARG A 71 19.30 7.42 -5.42
CA ARG A 71 19.60 6.24 -6.24
C ARG A 71 18.37 5.35 -6.40
N VAL A 72 17.66 5.03 -5.33
CA VAL A 72 16.46 4.19 -5.35
C VAL A 72 15.34 4.87 -6.15
N ARG A 73 15.13 6.17 -5.97
CA ARG A 73 14.14 6.95 -6.73
C ARG A 73 14.43 6.90 -8.23
N LYS A 74 15.68 7.16 -8.65
CA LYS A 74 16.08 7.13 -10.06
C LYS A 74 15.90 5.75 -10.71
N VAL A 75 16.23 4.68 -9.99
CA VAL A 75 15.99 3.32 -10.48
C VAL A 75 14.49 3.04 -10.54
N GLY A 76 13.75 3.39 -9.48
CA GLY A 76 12.30 3.22 -9.40
C GLY A 76 11.56 3.90 -10.55
N GLN A 77 11.93 5.13 -10.89
CA GLN A 77 11.43 5.87 -12.06
C GLN A 77 11.58 5.08 -13.36
N ARG A 78 12.76 4.49 -13.59
CA ARG A 78 13.02 3.67 -14.79
C ARG A 78 12.19 2.40 -14.81
N LEU A 79 11.98 1.76 -13.65
CA LEU A 79 11.17 0.56 -13.54
C LEU A 79 9.67 0.84 -13.75
N ILE A 80 9.16 1.92 -13.14
CA ILE A 80 7.77 2.36 -13.32
C ILE A 80 7.52 2.75 -14.78
N ALA A 81 8.44 3.51 -15.40
CA ALA A 81 8.34 3.87 -16.81
C ALA A 81 8.44 2.65 -17.76
N ALA A 82 9.03 1.54 -17.32
CA ALA A 82 9.11 0.31 -18.11
C ALA A 82 7.76 -0.38 -18.24
N GLN A 83 6.93 -0.35 -17.19
CA GLN A 83 5.55 -0.84 -17.23
C GLN A 83 4.68 -0.09 -16.18
N PRO A 84 4.10 1.08 -16.54
CA PRO A 84 3.37 1.93 -15.60
C PRO A 84 2.13 1.30 -14.97
N ARG A 85 1.50 0.35 -15.70
CA ARG A 85 0.28 -0.33 -15.26
C ARG A 85 0.52 -1.41 -14.21
N GLU A 86 1.75 -1.87 -14.06
CA GLU A 86 2.14 -2.82 -13.00
C GLU A 86 2.51 -2.04 -11.72
N MET A 87 1.49 -1.54 -11.03
CA MET A 87 1.67 -0.64 -9.89
C MET A 87 2.40 -1.29 -8.71
N ALA A 88 2.41 -2.63 -8.61
CA ALA A 88 3.15 -3.35 -7.57
C ALA A 88 4.65 -2.98 -7.57
N VAL A 89 5.25 -2.74 -8.74
CA VAL A 89 6.65 -2.28 -8.85
C VAL A 89 6.82 -0.93 -8.15
N GLY A 90 5.97 0.04 -8.48
CA GLY A 90 6.01 1.37 -7.87
C GLY A 90 5.71 1.34 -6.38
N ASN A 91 4.77 0.50 -5.94
CA ASN A 91 4.42 0.31 -4.54
C ASN A 91 5.63 -0.16 -3.73
N ILE A 92 6.35 -1.18 -4.19
CA ILE A 92 7.57 -1.66 -3.53
C ILE A 92 8.63 -0.55 -3.48
N VAL A 93 8.85 0.20 -4.57
CA VAL A 93 9.78 1.32 -4.59
C VAL A 93 9.43 2.35 -3.52
N ARG A 94 8.15 2.75 -3.40
CA ARG A 94 7.69 3.70 -2.39
C ARG A 94 7.86 3.18 -0.96
N ARG A 95 7.58 1.89 -0.71
CA ARG A 95 7.80 1.28 0.60
C ARG A 95 9.28 1.30 0.98
N VAL A 96 10.17 0.96 0.06
CA VAL A 96 11.63 1.02 0.31
C VAL A 96 12.12 2.46 0.54
N LEU A 97 11.59 3.44 -0.21
CA LEU A 97 11.90 4.85 0.00
C LEU A 97 11.38 5.38 1.36
N GLY A 98 10.20 4.94 1.79
CA GLY A 98 9.66 5.23 3.11
C GLY A 98 10.55 4.66 4.21
N LEU A 99 10.94 3.39 4.06
CA LEU A 99 11.81 2.68 4.98
C LEU A 99 13.17 3.36 5.16
N ILE A 100 13.81 3.82 4.08
CA ILE A 100 15.09 4.55 4.17
C ILE A 100 14.95 5.84 5.01
N ARG A 101 13.84 6.57 4.85
CA ARG A 101 13.62 7.81 5.61
C ARG A 101 13.27 7.54 7.06
N GLU A 102 12.48 6.50 7.34
CA GLU A 102 12.12 6.12 8.72
C GLU A 102 13.37 5.74 9.53
N VAL A 103 14.31 5.01 8.92
CA VAL A 103 15.60 4.67 9.54
C VAL A 103 16.44 5.92 9.81
N GLU A 104 16.44 6.89 8.88
CA GLU A 104 17.14 8.16 9.06
C GLU A 104 16.55 8.97 10.22
N GLU A 105 15.22 9.12 10.26
CA GLU A 105 14.50 9.83 11.32
C GLU A 105 14.72 9.17 12.69
N THR A 106 14.64 7.84 12.77
CA THR A 106 14.89 7.08 14.00
C THR A 106 16.32 7.28 14.51
N GLY A 107 17.30 7.33 13.59
CA GLY A 107 18.70 7.59 13.94
C GLY A 107 18.94 9.01 14.46
N LEU A 108 18.20 10.00 13.93
CA LEU A 108 18.25 11.39 14.40
C LEU A 108 17.62 11.54 15.78
N ASP A 109 16.47 10.91 16.02
CA ASP A 109 15.80 10.93 17.32
C ASP A 109 16.68 10.30 18.39
N ALA A 110 17.27 9.13 18.12
CA ALA A 110 18.19 8.47 19.04
C ALA A 110 19.39 9.35 19.41
N ALA A 111 19.91 10.13 18.45
CA ALA A 111 20.98 11.11 18.71
C ALA A 111 20.50 12.28 19.58
N ALA A 112 19.31 12.83 19.31
CA ALA A 112 18.73 13.94 20.08
C ALA A 112 18.43 13.54 21.53
N PHE A 113 17.89 12.34 21.77
CA PHE A 113 17.66 11.83 23.13
C PHE A 113 18.98 11.58 23.88
N SER A 114 20.02 11.13 23.19
CA SER A 114 21.36 10.98 23.75
C SER A 114 21.97 12.33 24.17
N GLU A 115 21.81 13.39 23.37
CA GLU A 115 22.31 14.72 23.71
C GLU A 115 21.55 15.36 24.90
N ALA A 116 20.25 15.09 25.03
CA ALA A 116 19.45 15.54 26.17
C ALA A 116 19.88 14.86 27.49
N ASP A 117 20.21 13.57 27.48
CA ASP A 117 20.61 12.81 28.68
C ASP A 117 22.01 13.25 29.21
N HIS A 118 22.86 13.81 28.34
CA HIS A 118 24.15 14.40 28.74
C HIS A 118 24.04 15.84 29.25
N SER A 119 22.86 16.46 29.22
CA SER A 119 22.66 17.84 29.67
C SER A 119 22.17 17.99 31.12
N ASP A 120 21.87 16.87 31.81
CA ASP A 120 21.40 16.82 33.21
C ASP A 120 22.31 15.94 34.11
N GLU A 121 23.60 16.27 34.22
CA GLU A 121 24.41 15.87 35.39
C GLU A 121 24.33 16.95 36.48
N PRO A 122 23.75 16.68 37.66
CA PRO A 122 23.79 17.62 38.77
C PRO A 122 25.21 17.66 39.35
N GLN A 123 25.91 18.78 39.16
CA GLN A 123 27.14 19.08 39.89
C GLN A 123 26.87 19.07 41.39
N GLN A 124 27.30 18.00 42.07
CA GLN A 124 27.38 17.94 43.52
C GLN A 124 28.35 19.02 44.03
N THR A 125 27.80 20.08 44.60
CA THR A 125 28.53 20.97 45.49
C THR A 125 28.01 20.78 46.91
N HIS A 126 28.82 20.13 47.74
CA HIS A 126 28.64 20.11 49.19
C HIS A 126 28.75 21.54 49.74
N ASN A 127 27.70 22.05 50.39
CA ASN A 127 27.87 22.86 51.59
C ASN A 127 26.61 22.91 52.46
N ASN A 128 26.81 22.57 53.73
CA ASN A 128 25.88 22.62 54.85
C ASN A 128 25.42 24.06 55.16
N SER A 129 24.12 24.27 55.45
CA SER A 129 23.66 24.89 56.71
C SER A 129 22.12 25.01 56.81
N LEU A 130 21.57 24.25 57.77
CA LEU A 130 20.56 24.57 58.80
C LEU A 130 19.18 25.22 58.46
N HIS A 131 18.16 24.51 59.00
CA HIS A 131 16.86 24.92 59.55
C HIS A 131 15.62 24.93 58.63
N ARG A 132 14.77 23.90 58.83
CA ARG A 132 13.35 23.86 58.44
C ARG A 132 12.50 23.98 59.71
N PRO A 133 11.53 24.90 59.80
CA PRO A 133 10.53 24.86 60.85
C PRO A 133 9.42 23.85 60.50
N VAL A 134 8.93 23.18 61.54
CA VAL A 134 7.83 22.21 61.50
C VAL A 134 6.51 22.94 61.74
N MET A 135 5.47 22.67 60.93
CA MET A 135 4.07 22.87 61.34
C MET A 135 3.14 21.84 60.71
N ASN A 136 2.08 21.56 61.47
CA ASN A 136 1.30 20.33 61.56
C ASN A 136 0.17 20.17 60.53
N SER A 137 -0.23 18.91 60.37
CA SER A 137 -1.45 18.42 59.74
C SER A 137 -2.71 18.65 60.58
N HIS A 138 -3.79 19.13 59.95
CA HIS A 138 -5.19 18.85 60.29
C HIS A 138 -5.96 18.84 58.96
N ILE A 139 -6.38 17.67 58.46
CA ILE A 139 -7.74 17.09 58.57
C ILE A 139 -8.87 18.00 58.03
N SER A 140 -9.55 17.50 56.99
CA SER A 140 -11.02 17.47 56.77
C SER A 140 -11.23 16.74 55.43
N ASP A 141 -11.53 15.45 55.42
CA ASP A 141 -12.90 14.89 55.42
C ASP A 141 -13.81 15.52 54.36
N PHE A 142 -14.03 14.83 53.24
CA PHE A 142 -15.27 14.10 52.95
C PHE A 142 -15.20 13.47 51.54
N SER A 143 -15.58 12.20 51.48
CA SER A 143 -15.65 11.36 50.28
C SER A 143 -17.11 11.28 49.76
N PRO A 144 -17.44 10.51 48.70
CA PRO A 144 -18.24 10.93 47.54
C PRO A 144 -19.72 10.52 47.63
N LEU A 145 -20.56 10.84 46.64
CA LEU A 145 -21.68 9.98 46.15
C LEU A 145 -22.52 10.65 45.02
N HIS A 146 -22.64 9.91 43.90
CA HIS A 146 -23.89 9.44 43.25
C HIS A 146 -25.12 10.37 43.09
N HIS A 147 -25.59 10.52 41.84
CA HIS A 147 -26.96 10.31 41.29
C HIS A 147 -27.02 11.01 39.90
N SER A 148 -27.07 10.29 38.76
CA SER A 148 -28.20 9.59 38.11
C SER A 148 -28.96 10.45 37.08
N ALA A 149 -28.92 9.96 35.83
CA ALA A 149 -29.98 9.94 34.80
C ALA A 149 -30.98 11.12 34.68
N ALA A 150 -31.00 11.73 33.49
CA ALA A 150 -32.23 12.27 32.90
C ALA A 150 -32.22 12.01 31.37
N GLY A 151 -33.25 11.31 30.90
CA GLY A 151 -33.52 11.03 29.50
C GLY A 151 -34.17 12.21 28.75
N PRO A 152 -34.54 12.01 27.47
CA PRO A 152 -34.84 13.09 26.54
C PRO A 152 -36.32 13.52 26.59
N THR A 153 -36.58 14.80 26.39
CA THR A 153 -37.94 15.34 26.18
C THR A 153 -38.14 15.77 24.73
N ASN A 154 -39.12 15.14 24.08
CA ASN A 154 -39.76 15.55 22.83
C ASN A 154 -40.43 16.93 22.95
N VAL A 155 -40.36 17.73 21.88
CA VAL A 155 -41.43 18.66 21.50
C VAL A 155 -41.62 18.56 19.98
N ASP A 156 -42.79 18.08 19.60
CA ASP A 156 -43.35 18.01 18.25
C ASP A 156 -44.04 19.34 17.90
N LEU A 157 -44.04 19.75 16.62
CA LEU A 157 -45.18 20.33 15.88
C LEU A 157 -44.81 20.79 14.44
N ARG A 158 -45.00 19.87 13.50
CA ARG A 158 -45.86 19.95 12.28
C ARG A 158 -45.74 21.09 11.25
N GLN A 159 -45.37 20.64 10.03
CA GLN A 159 -46.09 20.72 8.73
C GLN A 159 -46.30 22.08 8.01
N GLY A 160 -45.78 22.17 6.77
CA GLY A 160 -46.30 23.05 5.72
C GLY A 160 -45.40 23.20 4.49
N SER A 161 -45.64 22.41 3.44
CA SER A 161 -45.35 22.73 2.02
C SER A 161 -46.72 22.83 1.33
N PRO A 162 -46.97 23.68 0.30
CA PRO A 162 -46.25 23.61 -1.00
C PRO A 162 -46.14 24.92 -1.84
N ALA A 163 -45.48 24.78 -3.00
CA ALA A 163 -45.74 25.41 -4.31
C ALA A 163 -44.86 26.59 -4.84
N LEU A 164 -44.15 26.25 -5.94
CA LEU A 164 -43.79 26.98 -7.18
C LEU A 164 -44.16 28.46 -7.37
N ALA A 165 -43.18 29.28 -7.78
CA ALA A 165 -43.29 30.30 -8.83
C ALA A 165 -41.90 30.83 -9.27
N ASP A 166 -41.85 31.33 -10.50
CA ASP A 166 -40.71 31.64 -11.37
C ASP A 166 -40.44 33.17 -11.46
N PHE A 167 -39.35 33.58 -12.14
CA PHE A 167 -38.96 34.93 -12.65
C PHE A 167 -37.98 35.87 -11.89
N GLN A 168 -36.78 36.00 -12.48
CA GLN A 168 -35.96 37.18 -12.87
C GLN A 168 -36.26 38.59 -12.27
N ASP A 169 -35.29 39.30 -11.69
CA ASP A 169 -34.30 40.20 -12.36
C ASP A 169 -33.65 41.22 -11.36
N ALA A 170 -32.45 41.67 -11.77
CA ALA A 170 -31.53 42.72 -11.31
C ALA A 170 -31.88 43.76 -10.19
N THR A 171 -30.92 44.02 -9.28
CA THR A 171 -30.04 45.23 -9.26
C THR A 171 -29.41 45.53 -7.87
N GLY A 172 -28.07 45.63 -7.85
CA GLY A 172 -27.28 46.67 -7.17
C GLY A 172 -27.28 46.83 -5.63
N ALA A 173 -26.19 46.39 -4.97
CA ALA A 173 -25.59 47.12 -3.85
C ALA A 173 -24.09 46.77 -3.63
N HIS A 174 -23.31 47.83 -3.43
CA HIS A 174 -21.85 48.00 -3.45
C HIS A 174 -20.93 47.10 -2.59
N ARG A 175 -19.76 46.75 -3.14
CA ARG A 175 -18.52 46.36 -2.42
C ARG A 175 -17.35 47.26 -2.88
N PRO A 176 -16.49 47.79 -1.98
CA PRO A 176 -15.36 48.64 -2.37
C PRO A 176 -14.15 47.81 -2.84
N PRO A 177 -13.22 48.39 -3.65
CA PRO A 177 -12.14 47.65 -4.30
C PRO A 177 -10.91 47.53 -3.40
N LEU A 178 -10.22 46.38 -3.44
CA LEU A 178 -8.89 46.22 -2.85
C LEU A 178 -7.83 46.05 -3.95
N LEU A 179 -6.74 46.78 -3.71
CA LEU A 179 -5.56 46.92 -4.56
C LEU A 179 -4.89 45.59 -4.88
N THR A 180 -4.42 45.51 -6.12
CA THR A 180 -3.51 44.50 -6.64
C THR A 180 -2.15 44.59 -5.96
N SER A 181 -1.69 43.50 -5.36
CA SER A 181 -0.27 43.29 -5.06
C SER A 181 0.11 41.87 -5.45
N HIS A 182 1.08 41.78 -6.36
CA HIS A 182 1.70 40.56 -6.84
C HIS A 182 2.39 39.82 -5.69
N THR A 183 2.09 38.54 -5.50
CA THR A 183 2.89 37.64 -4.66
C THR A 183 3.51 36.56 -5.52
N SER A 184 4.84 36.59 -5.56
CA SER A 184 5.72 35.59 -6.17
C SER A 184 5.51 34.21 -5.53
N TYR A 185 5.54 33.16 -6.35
CA TYR A 185 5.54 31.77 -5.92
C TYR A 185 6.81 31.45 -5.13
N ALA A 186 6.66 31.01 -3.89
CA ALA A 186 7.65 30.25 -3.15
C ALA A 186 6.99 28.94 -2.69
N THR A 187 7.59 27.81 -3.04
CA THR A 187 7.19 26.45 -2.69
C THR A 187 7.35 26.23 -1.19
N GLY A 188 6.24 26.12 -0.45
CA GLY A 188 6.19 25.80 0.98
C GLY A 188 5.48 24.47 1.24
N HIS A 189 5.93 23.75 2.26
CA HIS A 189 5.42 22.45 2.72
C HIS A 189 3.90 22.44 2.89
N GLN A 190 3.25 21.41 2.35
CA GLN A 190 1.80 21.23 2.52
C GLN A 190 1.49 20.78 3.94
N VAL A 191 0.59 21.53 4.58
CA VAL A 191 0.15 21.33 5.96
C VAL A 191 -0.78 20.11 6.02
N THR A 192 -0.36 19.03 6.67
CA THR A 192 -1.15 17.79 6.81
C THR A 192 -2.13 17.79 8.00
N SER A 193 -2.13 18.85 8.81
CA SER A 193 -2.98 18.98 10.00
C SER A 193 -3.42 20.42 10.22
N LEU A 194 -4.66 20.64 10.68
CA LEU A 194 -5.16 21.96 11.11
C LEU A 194 -4.26 22.62 12.17
N PHE A 195 -3.46 21.83 12.89
CA PHE A 195 -2.46 22.33 13.83
C PHE A 195 -1.21 22.92 13.16
N GLY A 196 -0.82 22.41 11.99
CA GLY A 196 0.35 22.92 11.26
C GLY A 196 0.12 24.31 10.65
N LEU A 197 -1.14 24.77 10.60
CA LEU A 197 -1.48 26.15 10.22
C LEU A 197 -1.11 27.16 11.32
N LEU A 198 -0.94 26.69 12.56
CA LEU A 198 -0.60 27.51 13.74
C LEU A 198 0.89 27.47 14.08
N SER A 199 1.67 26.55 13.49
CA SER A 199 3.12 26.51 13.66
C SER A 199 3.77 27.56 12.75
N HIS A 200 4.39 28.56 13.36
CA HIS A 200 5.17 29.58 12.66
C HIS A 200 6.44 28.97 12.03
N PRO A 201 6.86 29.42 10.83
CA PRO A 201 8.17 29.08 10.31
C PRO A 201 9.26 29.73 11.17
N ASP A 202 10.29 28.96 11.52
CA ASP A 202 11.51 29.46 12.16
C ASP A 202 12.20 30.47 11.23
N GLU A 203 11.98 31.77 11.43
CA GLU A 203 12.85 32.83 10.91
C GLU A 203 13.66 33.47 12.04
N PRO A 204 14.98 33.64 11.88
CA PRO A 204 15.81 34.36 12.84
C PRO A 204 15.53 35.86 12.80
N SER A 205 15.04 36.40 13.92
CA SER A 205 14.76 37.84 14.07
C SER A 205 16.04 38.70 13.93
N PRO A 206 16.04 39.78 13.12
CA PRO A 206 17.15 40.72 13.06
C PRO A 206 16.82 41.99 13.85
N LEU A 207 17.38 42.19 15.04
CA LEU A 207 17.76 43.53 15.52
C LEU A 207 18.71 43.50 16.72
N ALA A 208 19.69 44.40 16.67
CA ALA A 208 20.79 44.57 17.59
C ALA A 208 20.43 45.25 18.94
N THR A 209 21.27 44.94 19.93
CA THR A 209 21.46 45.37 21.34
C THR A 209 21.50 46.90 21.65
N PRO A 210 21.68 47.37 22.94
CA PRO A 210 21.31 46.87 24.29
C PRO A 210 20.79 48.01 25.25
N PRO A 211 20.73 47.80 26.59
CA PRO A 211 21.65 48.60 27.43
C PRO A 211 22.37 47.82 28.55
N ALA A 212 23.41 48.48 29.06
CA ALA A 212 24.50 47.98 29.89
C ALA A 212 24.15 47.69 31.36
N GLY A 213 24.87 46.73 31.96
CA GLY A 213 25.16 46.74 33.39
C GLY A 213 24.98 45.40 34.13
N ALA A 214 25.88 44.43 33.92
CA ALA A 214 26.30 43.48 34.96
C ALA A 214 27.61 42.82 34.53
N GLN A 215 28.64 42.94 35.37
CA GLN A 215 29.99 42.45 35.14
C GLN A 215 30.08 40.95 35.46
N SER A 216 30.59 40.15 34.53
CA SER A 216 31.02 38.77 34.79
C SER A 216 32.54 38.75 35.01
N PRO A 217 33.08 38.05 36.02
CA PRO A 217 34.52 38.01 36.24
C PRO A 217 35.19 37.04 35.27
N VAL A 218 36.25 37.53 34.64
CA VAL A 218 37.23 36.75 33.89
C VAL A 218 38.03 35.90 34.87
N SER A 219 38.04 34.58 34.68
CA SER A 219 39.07 33.69 35.23
C SER A 219 39.72 32.92 34.09
N LYS A 220 40.96 33.29 33.78
CA LYS A 220 41.88 32.51 32.96
C LYS A 220 42.42 31.35 33.80
N THR A 221 42.20 30.13 33.34
CA THR A 221 43.03 28.98 33.70
C THR A 221 43.14 28.09 32.48
N GLY A 222 44.34 28.03 31.91
CA GLY A 222 44.67 27.03 30.91
C GLY A 222 44.89 25.69 31.58
N LEU A 223 44.34 24.62 31.00
CA LEU A 223 44.74 23.24 31.24
C LEU A 223 44.41 22.41 29.98
N ARG A 224 45.50 22.05 29.29
CA ARG A 224 45.81 20.75 28.67
C ARG A 224 44.66 19.98 28.02
N SER A 225 44.75 19.91 26.69
CA SER A 225 44.26 18.82 25.85
C SER A 225 44.56 17.47 26.52
N GLY A 226 43.51 16.85 27.05
CA GLY A 226 43.48 15.48 27.52
C GLY A 226 42.34 14.81 26.79
N SER A 227 42.70 13.93 25.85
CA SER A 227 41.83 12.99 25.14
C SER A 227 40.81 12.36 26.10
N ILE A 228 39.59 12.90 26.12
CA ILE A 228 38.43 12.14 26.56
C ILE A 228 38.13 11.21 25.40
N THR A 229 38.36 9.92 25.64
CA THR A 229 37.91 8.84 24.78
C THR A 229 36.41 9.01 24.56
N GLU A 230 36.03 9.47 23.36
CA GLU A 230 34.69 9.31 22.81
C GLU A 230 34.33 7.84 22.98
N THR A 231 33.48 7.53 23.96
CA THR A 231 32.81 6.25 24.00
C THR A 231 31.98 6.23 22.73
N SER A 232 32.39 5.42 21.75
CA SER A 232 31.77 5.35 20.43
C SER A 232 30.30 4.98 20.58
N GLN A 233 29.45 5.99 20.71
CA GLN A 233 28.00 5.84 20.63
C GLN A 233 27.73 5.28 19.24
N ALA A 234 27.09 4.12 19.20
CA ALA A 234 26.90 3.36 17.98
C ALA A 234 26.01 4.16 17.02
N LYS A 235 26.63 4.91 16.11
CA LYS A 235 25.96 5.55 14.98
C LYS A 235 25.25 4.45 14.21
N MET A 236 23.91 4.43 14.24
CA MET A 236 23.10 3.43 13.53
C MET A 236 23.61 3.33 12.09
N ASP A 237 23.94 2.12 11.66
CA ASP A 237 24.32 1.88 10.27
C ASP A 237 23.04 1.83 9.43
N VAL A 238 22.62 3.00 8.95
CA VAL A 238 21.42 3.18 8.11
C VAL A 238 21.35 2.13 7.00
N LYS A 239 22.49 1.78 6.40
CA LYS A 239 22.54 0.77 5.35
C LYS A 239 22.16 -0.62 5.86
N ALA A 240 22.63 -1.02 7.03
CA ALA A 240 22.33 -2.33 7.61
C ALA A 240 20.86 -2.45 7.98
N GLU A 241 20.32 -1.45 8.67
CA GLU A 241 18.90 -1.38 9.04
C GLU A 241 17.99 -1.39 7.80
N VAL A 242 18.35 -0.64 6.75
CA VAL A 242 17.60 -0.66 5.49
C VAL A 242 17.65 -2.04 4.81
N ILE A 243 18.79 -2.71 4.82
CA ILE A 243 18.92 -4.06 4.26
C ILE A 243 18.03 -5.04 5.00
N ASP A 244 18.01 -4.97 6.33
CA ASP A 244 17.20 -5.88 7.14
C ASP A 244 15.70 -5.58 6.99
N GLY A 245 15.30 -4.32 6.92
CA GLY A 245 13.93 -3.94 6.59
C GLY A 245 13.47 -4.36 5.18
N ILE A 246 14.36 -4.33 4.18
CA ILE A 246 14.04 -4.88 2.84
C ILE A 246 13.91 -6.41 2.89
N LYS A 247 14.68 -7.13 3.71
CA LYS A 247 14.52 -8.58 3.88
C LYS A 247 13.19 -8.91 4.56
N GLU A 248 12.79 -8.15 5.57
CA GLU A 248 11.47 -8.29 6.19
C GLU A 248 10.35 -8.11 5.16
N LEU A 249 10.50 -7.15 4.23
CA LEU A 249 9.56 -6.97 3.12
C LEU A 249 9.53 -8.18 2.16
N VAL A 250 10.68 -8.85 1.92
CA VAL A 250 10.71 -10.10 1.15
C VAL A 250 9.92 -11.19 1.87
N ASP A 251 10.19 -11.38 3.17
CA ASP A 251 9.53 -12.40 3.99
C ASP A 251 8.02 -12.14 4.07
N GLU A 252 7.61 -10.87 4.20
CA GLU A 252 6.21 -10.44 4.13
C GLU A 252 5.56 -10.91 2.81
N LEU A 253 6.17 -10.63 1.66
CA LEU A 253 5.65 -11.03 0.34
C LEU A 253 5.52 -12.56 0.17
N GLU A 254 6.31 -13.35 0.89
CA GLU A 254 6.22 -14.80 0.90
C GLU A 254 5.02 -15.32 1.71
N ILE A 255 4.78 -14.72 2.88
CA ILE A 255 3.74 -15.18 3.84
C ILE A 255 2.35 -14.56 3.63
N VAL A 256 2.23 -13.47 2.86
CA VAL A 256 0.98 -12.70 2.68
C VAL A 256 -0.25 -13.57 2.37
N ASP A 257 -0.13 -14.53 1.46
CA ASP A 257 -1.28 -15.37 1.09
C ASP A 257 -1.71 -16.31 2.22
N ASP A 258 -0.77 -16.77 3.05
CA ASP A 258 -1.06 -17.66 4.15
C ASP A 258 -1.73 -16.90 5.30
N GLN A 259 -1.31 -15.65 5.54
CA GLN A 259 -1.98 -14.73 6.46
C GLN A 259 -3.41 -14.42 6.01
N ILE A 260 -3.64 -14.14 4.73
CA ILE A 260 -4.98 -13.94 4.17
C ILE A 260 -5.82 -15.22 4.33
N ALA A 261 -5.26 -16.38 3.98
CA ALA A 261 -5.96 -17.66 4.07
C ALA A 261 -6.36 -18.04 5.51
N ALA A 262 -5.64 -17.58 6.53
CA ALA A 262 -5.99 -17.81 7.94
C ALA A 262 -7.38 -17.27 8.31
N SER A 263 -7.79 -16.14 7.71
CA SER A 263 -9.10 -15.51 7.93
C SER A 263 -10.27 -16.19 7.20
N ALA A 264 -10.00 -17.16 6.31
CA ALA A 264 -11.04 -17.75 5.44
C ALA A 264 -12.21 -18.40 6.19
N LEU A 265 -11.94 -18.97 7.36
CA LEU A 265 -12.97 -19.60 8.20
C LEU A 265 -13.95 -18.61 8.83
N GLU A 266 -13.62 -17.33 8.90
CA GLU A 266 -14.51 -16.30 9.43
C GLU A 266 -15.54 -15.86 8.39
N HIS A 267 -15.22 -16.02 7.10
CA HIS A 267 -16.01 -15.46 6.00
C HIS A 267 -16.78 -16.50 5.16
N ILE A 268 -16.33 -17.77 5.12
CA ILE A 268 -16.95 -18.81 4.29
C ILE A 268 -17.63 -19.85 5.17
N HIS A 269 -18.95 -19.96 5.13
CA HIS A 269 -19.72 -20.94 5.91
C HIS A 269 -20.08 -22.20 5.11
N ALA A 270 -20.55 -23.23 5.81
CA ALA A 270 -20.98 -24.48 5.18
C ALA A 270 -22.25 -24.26 4.35
N ASN A 271 -22.36 -24.98 3.22
CA ASN A 271 -23.47 -24.92 2.27
C ASN A 271 -23.67 -23.56 1.58
N GLU A 272 -22.68 -22.66 1.62
CA GLU A 272 -22.71 -21.42 0.85
C GLU A 272 -22.33 -21.67 -0.61
N ILE A 273 -22.85 -20.82 -1.50
CA ILE A 273 -22.50 -20.76 -2.91
C ILE A 273 -21.64 -19.51 -3.12
N ILE A 274 -20.38 -19.72 -3.44
CA ILE A 274 -19.39 -18.65 -3.63
C ILE A 274 -19.11 -18.51 -5.13
N LEU A 275 -19.19 -17.29 -5.65
CA LEU A 275 -18.79 -16.98 -7.04
C LEU A 275 -17.37 -16.40 -7.06
N THR A 276 -16.52 -16.90 -7.95
CA THR A 276 -15.20 -16.35 -8.25
C THR A 276 -14.93 -16.40 -9.75
N HIS A 277 -13.88 -15.71 -10.20
CA HIS A 277 -13.35 -15.77 -11.56
C HIS A 277 -11.81 -15.69 -11.51
N THR A 278 -11.14 -16.02 -12.60
CA THR A 278 -9.66 -16.05 -12.77
C THR A 278 -8.89 -17.13 -11.98
N SER A 279 -7.67 -17.42 -12.44
CA SER A 279 -6.70 -18.27 -11.74
C SER A 279 -5.90 -17.45 -10.69
N SER A 280 -6.55 -17.08 -9.58
CA SER A 280 -5.89 -16.36 -8.49
C SER A 280 -5.37 -17.28 -7.39
N GLN A 281 -4.06 -17.27 -7.16
CA GLN A 281 -3.40 -18.03 -6.09
C GLN A 281 -3.95 -17.66 -4.69
N THR A 282 -4.14 -16.37 -4.42
CA THR A 282 -4.63 -15.88 -3.13
C THR A 282 -6.05 -16.39 -2.87
N VAL A 283 -6.94 -16.32 -3.87
CA VAL A 283 -8.33 -16.82 -3.75
C VAL A 283 -8.32 -18.34 -3.58
N GLN A 284 -7.51 -19.06 -4.35
CA GLN A 284 -7.45 -20.51 -4.25
C GLN A 284 -6.96 -20.97 -2.87
N LYS A 285 -5.89 -20.37 -2.34
CA LYS A 285 -5.42 -20.64 -0.97
C LYS A 285 -6.50 -20.31 0.08
N PHE A 286 -7.19 -19.19 -0.07
CA PHE A 286 -8.29 -18.78 0.80
C PHE A 286 -9.43 -19.82 0.80
N LEU A 287 -9.89 -20.25 -0.38
CA LEU A 287 -10.92 -21.27 -0.53
C LEU A 287 -10.48 -22.64 0.01
N ILE A 288 -9.23 -23.05 -0.25
CA ILE A 288 -8.66 -24.31 0.29
C ILE A 288 -8.62 -24.29 1.82
N ALA A 289 -8.24 -23.16 2.43
CA ALA A 289 -8.18 -23.04 3.89
C ALA A 289 -9.56 -23.24 4.52
N ALA A 290 -10.62 -22.68 3.92
CA ALA A 290 -12.00 -22.94 4.35
C ALA A 290 -12.44 -24.39 4.08
N ALA A 291 -12.06 -24.95 2.93
CA ALA A 291 -12.39 -26.32 2.49
C ALA A 291 -11.99 -27.41 3.48
N ARG A 292 -10.88 -27.19 4.21
CA ARG A 292 -10.35 -28.13 5.19
C ARG A 292 -11.34 -28.43 6.32
N LYS A 293 -12.21 -27.47 6.66
CA LYS A 293 -13.17 -27.62 7.77
C LYS A 293 -14.63 -27.55 7.32
N ARG A 294 -14.92 -26.99 6.14
CA ARG A 294 -16.29 -26.71 5.70
C ARG A 294 -16.51 -27.19 4.27
N LYS A 295 -17.73 -27.66 4.00
CA LYS A 295 -18.20 -28.04 2.67
C LYS A 295 -19.12 -26.95 2.14
N PHE A 296 -18.83 -26.47 0.94
CA PHE A 296 -19.57 -25.40 0.25
C PHE A 296 -19.40 -25.60 -1.26
N THR A 297 -20.08 -24.79 -2.06
CA THR A 297 -20.05 -24.87 -3.52
C THR A 297 -19.39 -23.62 -4.09
N VAL A 298 -18.55 -23.79 -5.10
CA VAL A 298 -17.89 -22.70 -5.82
C VAL A 298 -18.39 -22.66 -7.25
N ILE A 299 -18.95 -21.52 -7.66
CA ILE A 299 -19.20 -21.20 -9.07
C ILE A 299 -17.97 -20.45 -9.57
N HIS A 300 -17.36 -20.93 -10.64
CA HIS A 300 -16.16 -20.37 -11.22
C HIS A 300 -16.47 -19.87 -12.63
N ALA A 301 -16.42 -18.55 -12.84
CA ALA A 301 -16.48 -17.99 -14.19
C ALA A 301 -15.12 -18.15 -14.87
N GLU A 302 -15.13 -18.41 -16.17
CA GLU A 302 -13.92 -18.76 -16.91
C GLU A 302 -12.99 -17.57 -17.20
N ALA A 303 -13.45 -16.32 -17.17
CA ALA A 303 -12.64 -15.14 -17.50
C ALA A 303 -12.07 -15.20 -18.94
N TYR A 304 -12.94 -15.53 -19.89
CA TYR A 304 -12.65 -15.47 -21.32
C TYR A 304 -12.50 -14.00 -21.77
N PRO A 305 -11.57 -13.67 -22.70
CA PRO A 305 -10.65 -14.55 -23.42
C PRO A 305 -9.27 -14.67 -22.78
N ASN A 306 -8.95 -13.87 -21.77
CA ASN A 306 -7.56 -13.67 -21.37
C ASN A 306 -7.01 -14.76 -20.45
N ASP A 307 -7.82 -15.22 -19.49
CA ASP A 307 -7.39 -16.10 -18.39
C ASP A 307 -8.12 -17.44 -18.37
N HIS A 308 -8.94 -17.73 -19.39
CA HIS A 308 -9.75 -18.95 -19.46
C HIS A 308 -8.94 -20.25 -19.44
N VAL A 309 -7.82 -20.30 -20.17
CA VAL A 309 -6.96 -21.50 -20.20
C VAL A 309 -6.39 -21.81 -18.82
N ASP A 310 -5.85 -20.78 -18.15
CA ASP A 310 -5.24 -20.93 -16.83
C ASP A 310 -6.32 -21.20 -15.76
N THR A 311 -7.51 -20.61 -15.91
CA THR A 311 -8.69 -20.88 -15.08
C THR A 311 -9.19 -22.32 -15.21
N HIS A 312 -9.34 -22.82 -16.43
CA HIS A 312 -9.74 -24.21 -16.70
C HIS A 312 -8.70 -25.20 -16.13
N ALA A 313 -7.41 -24.92 -16.33
CA ALA A 313 -6.33 -25.70 -15.74
C ALA A 313 -6.38 -25.67 -14.20
N THR A 314 -6.67 -24.52 -13.61
CA THR A 314 -6.76 -24.37 -12.14
C THR A 314 -7.87 -25.21 -11.53
N VAL A 315 -9.03 -25.24 -12.18
CA VAL A 315 -10.16 -26.05 -11.70
C VAL A 315 -9.91 -27.56 -11.87
N LEU A 316 -9.28 -27.97 -12.97
CA LEU A 316 -9.02 -29.38 -13.27
C LEU A 316 -7.81 -29.95 -12.52
N THR A 317 -6.65 -29.30 -12.63
CA THR A 317 -5.35 -29.80 -12.15
C THR A 317 -4.85 -29.06 -10.91
N GLY A 318 -5.54 -28.03 -10.47
CA GLY A 318 -5.16 -27.24 -9.29
C GLY A 318 -4.23 -26.08 -9.59
N GLY A 319 -3.88 -25.84 -10.86
CA GLY A 319 -3.07 -24.70 -11.29
C GLY A 319 -2.23 -25.06 -12.52
N LYS A 320 -1.62 -24.05 -13.13
CA LYS A 320 -0.59 -24.25 -14.16
C LYS A 320 0.61 -24.93 -13.49
N LYS A 321 1.02 -26.11 -13.97
CA LYS A 321 2.41 -26.55 -13.75
C LYS A 321 3.27 -25.44 -14.34
N GLY A 322 3.97 -24.68 -13.50
CA GLY A 322 4.98 -23.76 -14.01
C GLY A 322 5.88 -24.54 -14.96
N ASN A 323 6.34 -23.92 -16.04
CA ASN A 323 7.39 -24.48 -16.91
C ASN A 323 8.76 -24.56 -16.18
N ASP A 324 8.75 -24.66 -14.86
CA ASP A 324 9.93 -24.84 -14.04
C ASP A 324 10.07 -26.35 -13.80
N ASP A 325 11.12 -26.94 -14.38
CA ASP A 325 11.53 -28.34 -14.28
C ASP A 325 11.95 -28.76 -12.85
N ASP A 326 11.39 -28.14 -11.81
CA ASP A 326 11.59 -28.57 -10.43
C ASP A 326 10.46 -29.54 -10.06
N GLU A 327 10.81 -30.83 -10.00
CA GLU A 327 9.95 -31.97 -9.61
C GLU A 327 9.49 -31.94 -8.13
N GLU A 328 9.43 -30.76 -7.50
CA GLU A 328 8.67 -30.58 -6.27
C GLU A 328 7.26 -30.17 -6.65
N VAL A 329 6.30 -31.07 -6.37
CA VAL A 329 4.88 -30.74 -6.40
C VAL A 329 4.67 -29.56 -5.46
N ASP A 330 4.69 -28.35 -5.99
CA ASP A 330 4.50 -27.13 -5.21
C ASP A 330 3.12 -27.28 -4.53
N GLU A 331 3.11 -27.56 -3.22
CA GLU A 331 1.91 -27.87 -2.44
C GLU A 331 0.85 -26.75 -2.51
N ARG A 332 1.25 -25.59 -3.06
CA ARG A 332 0.46 -24.41 -3.35
C ARG A 332 -0.75 -24.66 -4.25
N TRP A 333 -0.74 -25.69 -5.11
CA TRP A 333 -1.71 -25.85 -6.20
C TRP A 333 -2.50 -27.16 -6.13
N LYS A 334 -3.33 -27.29 -5.09
CA LYS A 334 -4.30 -28.42 -4.97
C LYS A 334 -5.64 -28.01 -5.60
N PRO A 335 -6.23 -28.81 -6.51
CA PRO A 335 -7.54 -28.49 -7.07
C PRO A 335 -8.60 -28.49 -5.98
N LEU A 336 -9.53 -27.54 -6.00
CA LEU A 336 -10.62 -27.44 -5.01
C LEU A 336 -11.47 -28.72 -4.95
N ILE A 337 -11.62 -29.41 -6.08
CA ILE A 337 -12.33 -30.68 -6.20
C ILE A 337 -11.67 -31.77 -5.33
N SER A 338 -10.33 -31.77 -5.22
CA SER A 338 -9.59 -32.73 -4.37
C SER A 338 -9.86 -32.54 -2.87
N MET A 339 -10.30 -31.35 -2.46
CA MET A 339 -10.74 -31.06 -1.09
C MET A 339 -12.21 -31.46 -0.86
N GLY A 340 -12.86 -32.05 -1.86
CA GLY A 340 -14.27 -32.44 -1.85
C GLY A 340 -15.22 -31.25 -1.77
N ILE A 341 -14.85 -30.13 -2.42
CA ILE A 341 -15.73 -29.00 -2.72
C ILE A 341 -16.36 -29.23 -4.09
N GLN A 342 -17.63 -28.90 -4.25
CA GLN A 342 -18.27 -28.88 -5.56
C GLN A 342 -17.86 -27.61 -6.30
N VAL A 343 -17.27 -27.76 -7.49
CA VAL A 343 -16.93 -26.64 -8.37
C VAL A 343 -17.79 -26.70 -9.63
N ILE A 344 -18.42 -25.58 -9.98
CA ILE A 344 -19.28 -25.42 -11.17
C ILE A 344 -18.61 -24.38 -12.07
N MET A 345 -18.06 -24.82 -13.20
CA MET A 345 -17.52 -23.90 -14.21
C MET A 345 -18.65 -23.31 -15.05
N ILE A 346 -18.60 -22.00 -15.31
CA ILE A 346 -19.61 -21.29 -16.09
C ILE A 346 -18.95 -20.35 -17.12
N PRO A 347 -19.59 -20.11 -18.27
CA PRO A 347 -19.17 -19.02 -19.15
C PRO A 347 -19.49 -17.66 -18.50
N ASP A 348 -18.75 -16.62 -18.88
CA ASP A 348 -18.93 -15.28 -18.30
C ASP A 348 -20.35 -14.71 -18.54
N SER A 349 -21.02 -15.13 -19.62
CA SER A 349 -22.41 -14.75 -19.92
C SER A 349 -23.45 -15.29 -18.92
N ALA A 350 -23.14 -16.37 -18.19
CA ALA A 350 -24.04 -16.99 -17.23
C ALA A 350 -23.97 -16.36 -15.82
N VAL A 351 -23.02 -15.44 -15.59
CA VAL A 351 -22.80 -14.78 -14.29
C VAL A 351 -24.09 -14.15 -13.78
N PHE A 352 -24.76 -13.34 -14.59
CA PHE A 352 -25.99 -12.65 -14.17
C PHE A 352 -27.13 -13.62 -13.85
N ALA A 353 -27.31 -14.65 -14.67
CA ALA A 353 -28.38 -15.63 -14.49
C ALA A 353 -28.23 -16.44 -13.18
N LEU A 354 -26.99 -16.76 -12.80
CA LEU A 354 -26.69 -17.54 -11.61
C LEU A 354 -26.53 -16.70 -10.34
N MET A 355 -26.34 -15.39 -10.46
CA MET A 355 -26.11 -14.49 -9.32
C MET A 355 -27.22 -14.57 -8.26
N SER A 356 -28.48 -14.81 -8.67
CA SER A 356 -29.62 -15.01 -7.76
C SER A 356 -29.46 -16.15 -6.74
N ARG A 357 -28.54 -17.09 -6.98
CA ARG A 357 -28.24 -18.22 -6.09
C ARG A 357 -26.91 -18.05 -5.35
N VAL A 358 -26.13 -17.05 -5.69
CA VAL A 358 -24.81 -16.81 -5.10
C VAL A 358 -24.97 -16.10 -3.77
N ASN A 359 -24.32 -16.61 -2.72
CA ASN A 359 -24.33 -16.00 -1.40
C ASN A 359 -23.26 -14.93 -1.24
N LYS A 360 -22.09 -15.11 -1.85
CA LYS A 360 -20.98 -14.14 -1.82
C LYS A 360 -20.17 -14.21 -3.11
N VAL A 361 -19.64 -13.07 -3.52
CA VAL A 361 -18.62 -13.00 -4.57
C VAL A 361 -17.26 -12.81 -3.91
N ILE A 362 -16.26 -13.58 -4.32
CA ILE A 362 -14.86 -13.38 -3.93
C ILE A 362 -14.05 -13.02 -5.18
N LEU A 363 -13.40 -11.86 -5.16
CA LEU A 363 -12.58 -11.35 -6.26
C LEU A 363 -11.12 -11.16 -5.82
N ALA A 364 -10.20 -11.29 -6.77
CA ALA A 364 -8.80 -10.91 -6.61
C ALA A 364 -8.47 -9.70 -7.49
N PRO A 365 -7.89 -8.64 -6.93
CA PRO A 365 -7.44 -7.52 -7.73
C PRO A 365 -6.03 -7.77 -8.26
N HIS A 366 -5.75 -7.15 -9.41
CA HIS A 366 -4.39 -6.88 -9.85
C HIS A 366 -3.75 -5.78 -8.99
N THR A 367 -4.50 -4.70 -8.72
CA THR A 367 -4.09 -3.56 -7.88
C THR A 367 -5.31 -2.91 -7.24
N VAL A 368 -5.15 -2.33 -6.04
CA VAL A 368 -6.16 -1.52 -5.37
C VAL A 368 -5.67 -0.08 -5.32
N LEU A 369 -6.51 0.89 -5.66
CA LEU A 369 -6.15 2.31 -5.75
C LEU A 369 -6.48 3.07 -4.47
N ALA A 370 -5.96 4.30 -4.35
CA ALA A 370 -6.11 5.13 -3.15
C ALA A 370 -7.57 5.46 -2.80
N ASN A 371 -8.45 5.54 -3.81
CA ASN A 371 -9.88 5.78 -3.60
C ASN A 371 -10.67 4.52 -3.19
N GLY A 372 -9.99 3.38 -3.02
CA GLY A 372 -10.60 2.08 -2.75
C GLY A 372 -11.21 1.43 -3.99
N GLY A 373 -11.05 1.98 -5.19
CA GLY A 373 -11.34 1.26 -6.43
C GLY A 373 -10.28 0.19 -6.69
N LEU A 374 -10.57 -0.78 -7.54
CA LEU A 374 -9.62 -1.83 -7.88
C LEU A 374 -9.53 -2.06 -9.39
N ILE A 375 -8.35 -2.45 -9.82
CA ILE A 375 -8.09 -2.96 -11.15
C ILE A 375 -8.04 -4.48 -11.01
N ALA A 376 -8.92 -5.19 -11.72
CA ALA A 376 -8.99 -6.65 -11.72
C ALA A 376 -9.04 -7.17 -13.16
N ALA A 377 -8.93 -8.48 -13.36
CA ALA A 377 -9.07 -9.05 -14.70
C ALA A 377 -10.43 -8.72 -15.31
N THR A 378 -10.47 -8.68 -16.64
CA THR A 378 -11.71 -8.47 -17.39
C THR A 378 -12.81 -9.44 -16.96
N GLY A 379 -14.03 -8.91 -16.80
CA GLY A 379 -15.19 -9.62 -16.28
C GLY A 379 -15.47 -9.31 -14.81
N ALA A 380 -14.49 -8.84 -14.04
CA ALA A 380 -14.66 -8.46 -12.64
C ALA A 380 -15.74 -7.38 -12.47
N LEU A 381 -15.78 -6.38 -13.36
CA LEU A 381 -16.78 -5.32 -13.31
C LEU A 381 -18.19 -5.86 -13.55
N THR A 382 -18.37 -6.73 -14.54
CA THR A 382 -19.65 -7.37 -14.84
C THR A 382 -20.15 -8.20 -13.65
N ILE A 383 -19.25 -8.95 -13.01
CA ILE A 383 -19.57 -9.72 -11.80
C ILE A 383 -19.99 -8.79 -10.66
N ALA A 384 -19.23 -7.71 -10.40
CA ALA A 384 -19.52 -6.78 -9.33
C ALA A 384 -20.84 -6.00 -9.55
N GLN A 385 -21.12 -5.60 -10.79
CA GLN A 385 -22.39 -4.98 -11.16
C GLN A 385 -23.57 -5.93 -10.98
N ALA A 386 -23.44 -7.18 -11.44
CA ALA A 386 -24.46 -8.20 -11.23
C ALA A 386 -24.70 -8.46 -9.74
N ALA A 387 -23.63 -8.51 -8.94
CA ALA A 387 -23.70 -8.67 -7.49
C ALA A 387 -24.45 -7.51 -6.82
N LYS A 388 -24.17 -6.26 -7.24
CA LYS A 388 -24.90 -5.07 -6.75
C LYS A 388 -26.40 -5.16 -7.01
N VAL A 389 -26.80 -5.57 -8.21
CA VAL A 389 -28.22 -5.74 -8.59
C VAL A 389 -28.91 -6.80 -7.73
N HIS A 390 -28.22 -7.89 -7.43
CA HIS A 390 -28.74 -8.99 -6.61
C HIS A 390 -28.50 -8.82 -5.10
N GLN A 391 -27.89 -7.70 -4.67
CA GLN A 391 -27.49 -7.45 -3.29
C GLN A 391 -26.62 -8.57 -2.70
N THR A 392 -25.79 -9.18 -3.54
CA THR A 392 -24.80 -10.17 -3.14
C THR A 392 -23.53 -9.46 -2.70
N PRO A 393 -23.00 -9.71 -1.49
CA PRO A 393 -21.80 -9.04 -1.01
C PRO A 393 -20.57 -9.43 -1.84
N VAL A 394 -19.77 -8.44 -2.20
CA VAL A 394 -18.49 -8.56 -2.93
C VAL A 394 -17.34 -8.40 -1.95
N VAL A 395 -16.59 -9.49 -1.79
CA VAL A 395 -15.40 -9.58 -0.94
C VAL A 395 -14.15 -9.63 -1.81
N VAL A 396 -13.19 -8.76 -1.55
CA VAL A 396 -11.94 -8.67 -2.30
C VAL A 396 -10.79 -9.17 -1.44
N VAL A 397 -10.04 -10.16 -1.92
CA VAL A 397 -8.84 -10.68 -1.22
C VAL A 397 -7.58 -10.13 -1.87
N SER A 398 -6.75 -9.42 -1.10
CA SER A 398 -5.55 -8.76 -1.63
C SER A 398 -4.47 -8.53 -0.58
N GLY A 399 -3.21 -8.77 -0.93
CA GLY A 399 -2.08 -8.32 -0.11
C GLY A 399 -1.91 -6.79 -0.12
N VAL A 400 -1.35 -6.25 0.96
CA VAL A 400 -1.07 -4.81 1.09
C VAL A 400 -0.10 -4.28 0.04
N TYR A 401 0.81 -5.11 -0.48
CA TYR A 401 1.74 -4.72 -1.55
C TYR A 401 1.05 -4.33 -2.87
N LYS A 402 -0.22 -4.73 -3.06
CA LYS A 402 -1.04 -4.34 -4.22
C LYS A 402 -1.82 -3.04 -4.01
N LEU A 403 -1.85 -2.47 -2.79
CA LEU A 403 -2.50 -1.19 -2.51
C LEU A 403 -1.58 -0.08 -3.01
N SER A 404 -2.07 0.76 -3.89
CA SER A 404 -1.35 1.85 -4.54
C SER A 404 -1.86 3.20 -4.04
N PRO A 405 -0.98 4.16 -3.73
CA PRO A 405 -1.38 5.53 -3.39
C PRO A 405 -1.80 6.35 -4.62
N VAL A 406 -1.72 5.78 -5.83
CA VAL A 406 -2.12 6.46 -7.06
C VAL A 406 -3.64 6.60 -7.12
N TYR A 407 -4.10 7.80 -7.47
CA TYR A 407 -5.52 8.10 -7.66
C TYR A 407 -5.93 7.93 -9.13
N PRO A 408 -7.08 7.30 -9.43
CA PRO A 408 -7.58 7.16 -10.80
C PRO A 408 -8.19 8.47 -11.31
N PHE A 409 -7.36 9.36 -11.86
CA PHE A 409 -7.86 10.58 -12.52
C PHE A 409 -8.49 10.26 -13.88
N ASP A 410 -7.84 9.38 -14.65
CA ASP A 410 -8.34 8.85 -15.91
C ASP A 410 -8.46 7.33 -15.79
N MET A 411 -9.69 6.83 -15.86
CA MET A 411 -9.98 5.40 -15.76
C MET A 411 -9.58 4.64 -17.02
N GLU A 412 -9.61 5.29 -18.19
CA GLU A 412 -9.30 4.64 -19.47
C GLU A 412 -7.79 4.37 -19.58
N GLU A 413 -6.95 5.24 -19.04
CA GLU A 413 -5.49 5.05 -19.02
C GLU A 413 -5.08 3.79 -18.23
N LEU A 414 -5.84 3.43 -17.21
CA LEU A 414 -5.60 2.28 -16.34
C LEU A 414 -5.91 0.95 -17.04
N VAL A 415 -6.84 0.95 -18.01
CA VAL A 415 -7.24 -0.25 -18.72
C VAL A 415 -6.17 -0.65 -19.73
N GLU A 416 -5.64 -1.87 -19.56
CA GLU A 416 -4.67 -2.42 -20.48
C GLU A 416 -5.32 -3.23 -21.58
N TYR A 417 -4.95 -2.97 -22.84
CA TYR A 417 -5.39 -3.77 -23.98
C TYR A 417 -4.34 -4.82 -24.34
N GLY A 418 -4.83 -6.02 -24.62
CA GLY A 418 -4.06 -7.19 -25.00
C GLY A 418 -4.20 -7.51 -26.48
N ASP A 419 -3.74 -8.71 -26.84
CA ASP A 419 -3.78 -9.20 -28.21
C ASP A 419 -5.22 -9.45 -28.68
N PRO A 420 -5.71 -8.78 -29.73
CA PRO A 420 -7.02 -9.04 -30.33
C PRO A 420 -7.17 -10.46 -30.86
N GLY A 421 -6.06 -11.13 -31.19
CA GLY A 421 -6.03 -12.53 -31.63
C GLY A 421 -6.62 -13.52 -30.62
N LYS A 422 -6.76 -13.12 -29.35
CA LYS A 422 -7.45 -13.92 -28.32
C LYS A 422 -8.98 -13.86 -28.41
N VAL A 423 -9.53 -12.83 -29.04
CA VAL A 423 -10.98 -12.64 -29.22
C VAL A 423 -11.42 -13.19 -30.57
N ILE A 424 -10.70 -12.84 -31.63
CA ILE A 424 -10.97 -13.25 -33.01
C ILE A 424 -9.71 -13.89 -33.57
N ASP A 425 -9.83 -15.12 -34.06
CA ASP A 425 -8.71 -15.82 -34.69
C ASP A 425 -8.30 -15.12 -36.00
N PHE A 426 -7.00 -15.03 -36.26
CA PHE A 426 -6.46 -14.40 -37.47
C PHE A 426 -6.98 -15.05 -38.77
N GLN A 427 -7.43 -16.30 -38.71
CA GLN A 427 -8.00 -17.01 -39.87
C GLN A 427 -9.36 -16.46 -40.30
N GLN A 428 -10.03 -15.68 -39.46
CA GLN A 428 -11.33 -15.08 -39.74
C GLN A 428 -11.17 -13.75 -40.50
N GLY A 429 -10.54 -13.82 -41.69
CA GLY A 429 -10.11 -12.66 -42.48
C GLY A 429 -11.17 -11.57 -42.68
N ASP A 430 -12.42 -11.96 -43.00
CA ASP A 430 -13.52 -11.02 -43.18
C ASP A 430 -13.79 -10.17 -41.92
N LEU A 431 -13.65 -10.73 -40.72
CA LEU A 431 -13.84 -10.01 -39.46
C LEU A 431 -12.62 -9.15 -39.13
N VAL A 432 -11.41 -9.67 -39.35
CA VAL A 432 -10.15 -8.94 -39.10
C VAL A 432 -10.02 -7.70 -39.99
N GLU A 433 -10.51 -7.76 -41.22
CA GLU A 433 -10.43 -6.64 -42.17
C GLU A 433 -11.49 -5.56 -41.95
N ASN A 434 -12.69 -5.94 -41.45
CA ASN A 434 -13.85 -5.05 -41.43
C ASN A 434 -14.32 -4.63 -40.03
N VAL A 435 -13.77 -5.20 -38.96
CA VAL A 435 -14.22 -4.97 -37.58
C VAL A 435 -13.06 -4.52 -36.69
N ASP A 436 -13.31 -3.50 -35.87
CA ASP A 436 -12.38 -3.12 -34.81
C ASP A 436 -12.53 -4.05 -33.61
N VAL A 437 -11.45 -4.75 -33.26
CA VAL A 437 -11.45 -5.79 -32.23
C VAL A 437 -10.63 -5.33 -31.04
N ASN A 438 -11.32 -5.05 -29.94
CA ASN A 438 -10.71 -4.60 -28.69
C ASN A 438 -10.69 -5.74 -27.66
N ASN A 439 -9.51 -5.99 -27.08
CA ASN A 439 -9.34 -6.97 -26.00
C ASN A 439 -8.79 -6.30 -24.73
N PRO A 440 -9.63 -5.79 -23.82
CA PRO A 440 -9.17 -5.35 -22.51
C PRO A 440 -8.71 -6.55 -21.67
N ILE A 441 -7.59 -6.42 -20.97
CA ILE A 441 -7.01 -7.41 -20.03
C ILE A 441 -7.53 -7.18 -18.60
N TYR A 442 -7.77 -5.92 -18.24
CA TYR A 442 -8.21 -5.52 -16.92
C TYR A 442 -9.43 -4.59 -16.99
N ASP A 443 -10.28 -4.68 -15.98
CA ASP A 443 -11.39 -3.77 -15.74
C ASP A 443 -11.12 -2.92 -14.50
N TYR A 444 -11.65 -1.70 -14.51
CA TYR A 444 -11.79 -0.88 -13.31
C TYR A 444 -13.12 -1.19 -12.61
N VAL A 445 -13.04 -1.54 -11.33
CA VAL A 445 -14.21 -1.75 -10.46
C VAL A 445 -14.23 -0.65 -9.41
N GLY A 446 -15.34 0.10 -9.36
CA GLY A 446 -15.55 1.18 -8.41
C GLY A 446 -15.59 0.71 -6.96
N ALA A 447 -15.14 1.56 -6.04
CA ALA A 447 -15.15 1.28 -4.60
C ALA A 447 -16.56 1.04 -4.04
N ASP A 448 -17.58 1.59 -4.70
CA ASP A 448 -19.00 1.46 -4.36
C ASP A 448 -19.59 0.07 -4.68
N LEU A 449 -18.85 -0.77 -5.40
CA LEU A 449 -19.23 -2.14 -5.75
C LEU A 449 -18.57 -3.18 -4.83
N VAL A 450 -17.77 -2.75 -3.86
CA VAL A 450 -17.02 -3.63 -2.96
C VAL A 450 -17.52 -3.43 -1.54
N ASP A 451 -17.80 -4.52 -0.83
CA ASP A 451 -18.28 -4.46 0.56
C ASP A 451 -17.15 -4.64 1.57
N LEU A 452 -16.18 -5.51 1.26
CA LEU A 452 -15.12 -5.87 2.20
C LEU A 452 -13.80 -6.17 1.48
N TYR A 453 -12.71 -5.62 2.00
CA TYR A 453 -11.34 -6.02 1.66
C TYR A 453 -10.79 -6.94 2.74
N ILE A 454 -10.27 -8.09 2.35
CA ILE A 454 -9.51 -8.98 3.22
C ILE A 454 -8.05 -8.88 2.80
N THR A 455 -7.24 -8.34 3.70
CA THR A 455 -5.79 -8.19 3.52
C THR A 455 -5.03 -9.02 4.54
N ASN A 456 -3.70 -9.04 4.41
CA ASN A 456 -2.84 -9.66 5.43
C ASN A 456 -2.87 -8.91 6.78
N LEU A 457 -3.43 -7.71 6.85
CA LEU A 457 -3.69 -6.97 8.09
C LEU A 457 -5.09 -7.22 8.67
N GLY A 458 -5.92 -8.00 7.97
CA GLY A 458 -7.29 -8.31 8.36
C GLY A 458 -8.35 -7.74 7.41
N GLY A 459 -9.60 -7.75 7.89
CA GLY A 459 -10.77 -7.26 7.17
C GLY A 459 -10.96 -5.74 7.31
N HIS A 460 -11.13 -5.04 6.20
CA HIS A 460 -11.29 -3.59 6.14
C HIS A 460 -12.42 -3.18 5.21
N ALA A 461 -13.17 -2.14 5.62
CA ALA A 461 -14.12 -1.49 4.74
C ALA A 461 -13.36 -0.69 3.65
N PRO A 462 -13.93 -0.51 2.44
CA PRO A 462 -13.32 0.31 1.39
C PRO A 462 -12.95 1.72 1.86
N SER A 463 -13.79 2.32 2.72
CA SER A 463 -13.57 3.65 3.30
C SER A 463 -12.38 3.74 4.25
N TYR A 464 -11.83 2.63 4.73
CA TYR A 464 -10.65 2.62 5.60
C TYR A 464 -9.34 2.46 4.82
N LEU A 465 -9.40 2.11 3.52
CA LEU A 465 -8.20 1.86 2.73
C LEU A 465 -7.27 3.06 2.61
N TYR A 466 -7.80 4.29 2.60
CA TYR A 466 -6.97 5.50 2.57
C TYR A 466 -6.02 5.57 3.78
N ARG A 467 -6.46 5.08 4.95
CA ARG A 467 -5.65 5.05 6.17
C ARG A 467 -4.52 4.05 6.03
N ILE A 468 -4.82 2.85 5.55
CA ILE A 468 -3.81 1.82 5.29
C ILE A 468 -2.77 2.33 4.30
N VAL A 469 -3.20 2.98 3.22
CA VAL A 469 -2.30 3.60 2.23
C VAL A 469 -1.44 4.68 2.90
N ALA A 470 -2.02 5.57 3.71
CA ALA A 470 -1.28 6.61 4.41
C ALA A 470 -0.26 6.05 5.44
N ASP A 471 -0.58 4.93 6.08
CA ASP A 471 0.30 4.27 7.04
C ASP A 471 1.48 3.54 6.34
N HIS A 472 1.33 3.16 5.05
CA HIS A 472 2.36 2.41 4.30
C HIS A 472 3.16 3.27 3.30
N TYR A 473 2.67 4.46 2.95
CA TYR A 473 3.27 5.31 1.93
C TYR A 473 3.41 6.75 2.42
N ARG A 474 4.58 7.35 2.14
CA ARG A 474 4.81 8.77 2.39
C ARG A 474 4.27 9.61 1.23
N VAL A 475 3.73 10.79 1.55
CA VAL A 475 3.14 11.72 0.58
C VAL A 475 4.16 12.15 -0.47
N ASP A 476 5.42 12.33 -0.06
CA ASP A 476 6.53 12.76 -0.93
C ASP A 476 6.85 11.78 -2.06
N ASP A 477 6.45 10.51 -1.93
CA ASP A 477 6.74 9.44 -2.89
C ASP A 477 5.52 9.02 -3.71
N ILE A 478 4.37 9.67 -3.56
CA ILE A 478 3.17 9.34 -4.35
C ILE A 478 3.48 9.55 -5.84
N ASN A 479 4.01 10.73 -6.16
CA ASN A 479 4.40 11.12 -7.53
C ASN A 479 5.89 10.86 -7.74
N LEU A 480 6.23 9.66 -8.17
CA LEU A 480 7.59 9.29 -8.56
C LEU A 480 7.94 9.68 -10.00
N SER A 481 6.98 10.21 -10.78
CA SER A 481 7.13 10.56 -12.20
C SER A 481 8.16 11.64 -12.47
#